data_AF-A0AAV0NQ82-F1
#
_entry.id   AF-A0AAV0NQ82-F1
#
_cell.length_a   1.000
_cell.length_b   1.000
_cell.length_c   1.000
_cell.angle_alpha   90.00
_cell.angle_beta   90.00
_cell.angle_gamma   90.00
#
_symmetry.space_group_name_H-M   'P 1'
#
loop_
_entity.id
_entity.type
_entity.pdbx_description
1 polymer ?
#
loop_
_entity_poly.entity_id
_entity_poly.type
_entity_poly.pdbx_seq_one_letter_code
_entity_poly.pdbx_strand_id
1 'polypeptide(L)'
;MSKSNPSSSWITQFKPGDRVEVSSDDPGFCGSWFAGTVIRREAKNPNRYVVEYDQLYEDESGEKLLQETLDWIQLRPPPPPPEKKKKVQFKFGDEVEAFHSDGWWEGAITAEHTGGKYNHIPYKTY
;
A
#
# COMPACT_ATOMS: atom_id res chain seq x y z
N MET A 1 0.82 44.40 -4.51
CA MET A 1 1.32 43.13 -5.06
C MET A 1 0.67 41.98 -4.31
N SER A 2 -0.25 41.25 -4.95
CA SER A 2 -0.91 40.06 -4.40
C SER A 2 0.08 38.90 -4.33
N LYS A 3 0.34 38.39 -3.12
CA LYS A 3 1.13 37.17 -2.92
C LYS A 3 0.29 35.99 -3.43
N SER A 4 0.78 35.33 -4.48
CA SER A 4 0.22 34.09 -5.00
C SER A 4 0.24 33.01 -3.91
N ASN A 5 -0.93 32.46 -3.61
CA ASN A 5 -1.10 31.35 -2.69
C ASN A 5 -0.52 30.09 -3.36
N PRO A 6 0.47 29.38 -2.78
CA PRO A 6 0.90 28.12 -3.35
C PRO A 6 -0.23 27.11 -3.14
N SER A 7 -0.90 26.68 -4.21
CA SER A 7 -1.80 25.55 -4.13
C SER A 7 -0.99 24.32 -3.75
N SER A 8 -1.08 23.86 -2.51
CA SER A 8 -0.51 22.58 -2.07
C SER A 8 -1.22 21.43 -2.78
N SER A 9 -0.78 21.12 -4.00
CA SER A 9 -1.32 20.08 -4.86
C SER A 9 -0.64 18.73 -4.61
N TRP A 10 -0.63 18.26 -3.36
CA TRP A 10 -0.08 16.92 -3.02
C TRP A 10 -1.07 15.99 -2.28
N ILE A 11 -2.26 16.46 -1.94
CA ILE A 11 -3.34 15.55 -1.50
C ILE A 11 -4.11 15.13 -2.76
N THR A 12 -3.62 14.09 -3.44
CA THR A 12 -4.39 13.43 -4.49
C THR A 12 -5.63 12.82 -3.83
N GLN A 13 -6.78 13.44 -4.05
CA GLN A 13 -8.05 12.95 -3.57
C GLN A 13 -8.47 11.72 -4.38
N PHE A 14 -8.59 10.57 -3.72
CA PHE A 14 -9.07 9.35 -4.35
C PHE A 14 -10.54 9.46 -4.75
N LYS A 15 -10.90 8.76 -5.82
CA LYS A 15 -12.25 8.69 -6.39
C LYS A 15 -12.80 7.26 -6.28
N PRO A 16 -14.13 7.09 -6.27
CA PRO A 16 -14.74 5.77 -6.42
C PRO A 16 -14.18 5.04 -7.65
N GLY A 17 -13.72 3.80 -7.45
CA GLY A 17 -13.07 2.97 -8.45
C GLY A 17 -11.55 3.07 -8.50
N ASP A 18 -10.92 4.02 -7.78
CA ASP A 18 -9.46 4.09 -7.72
C ASP A 18 -8.90 2.88 -6.96
N ARG A 19 -7.87 2.27 -7.54
CA ARG A 19 -7.05 1.24 -6.89
C ARG A 19 -6.17 1.92 -5.85
N VAL A 20 -6.07 1.31 -4.67
CA VAL A 20 -5.27 1.80 -3.56
C VAL A 20 -4.58 0.65 -2.83
N GLU A 21 -3.54 0.98 -2.09
CA GLU A 21 -2.99 0.12 -1.05
C GLU A 21 -3.28 0.74 0.31
N VAL A 22 -3.66 -0.11 1.27
CA VAL A 22 -4.09 0.25 2.62
C VAL A 22 -3.07 -0.21 3.65
N SER A 23 -2.64 0.69 4.53
CA SER A 23 -1.86 0.36 5.72
C SER A 23 -2.74 0.18 6.95
N SER A 24 -2.44 -0.83 7.77
CA SER A 24 -3.07 -1.00 9.09
C SER A 24 -2.13 -0.56 10.22
N ASP A 25 -2.71 0.08 11.24
CA ASP A 25 -2.02 0.44 12.48
C ASP A 25 -2.11 -0.67 13.54
N ASP A 26 -2.84 -1.75 13.25
CA ASP A 26 -2.98 -2.85 14.19
C ASP A 26 -1.61 -3.53 14.43
N PRO A 27 -1.26 -3.86 15.70
CA PRO A 27 0.07 -4.39 16.02
C PRO A 27 0.50 -5.64 15.23
N GLY A 28 -0.44 -6.45 14.74
CA GLY A 28 -0.16 -7.63 13.90
C GLY A 28 0.01 -7.36 12.41
N PHE A 29 -0.34 -6.16 11.95
CA PHE A 29 -0.34 -5.74 10.54
C PHE A 29 0.45 -4.45 10.30
N CYS A 30 1.18 -4.00 11.32
CA CYS A 30 1.95 -2.78 11.23
C CYS A 30 3.10 -2.93 10.22
N GLY A 31 3.06 -2.14 9.15
CA GLY A 31 4.07 -2.18 8.08
C GLY A 31 3.69 -3.04 6.86
N SER A 32 2.50 -3.62 6.82
CA SER A 32 1.96 -4.26 5.63
C SER A 32 1.05 -3.31 4.84
N TRP A 33 1.06 -3.47 3.51
CA TRP A 33 0.14 -2.81 2.60
C TRP A 33 -0.75 -3.84 1.89
N PHE A 34 -2.07 -3.68 2.00
CA PHE A 34 -3.07 -4.54 1.37
C PHE A 34 -3.74 -3.85 0.19
N ALA A 35 -3.93 -4.59 -0.91
CA ALA A 35 -4.60 -4.05 -2.08
C ALA A 35 -6.11 -3.90 -1.85
N GLY A 36 -6.67 -2.79 -2.34
CA GLY A 36 -8.10 -2.54 -2.30
C GLY A 36 -8.57 -1.52 -3.34
N THR A 37 -9.87 -1.27 -3.32
CA THR A 37 -10.56 -0.35 -4.23
C THR A 37 -11.42 0.63 -3.44
N VAL A 38 -11.30 1.92 -3.76
CA VAL A 38 -12.15 2.95 -3.13
C VAL A 38 -13.58 2.80 -3.62
N ILE A 39 -14.50 2.51 -2.70
CA ILE A 39 -15.93 2.41 -3.01
C ILE A 39 -16.57 3.78 -3.01
N ARG A 40 -16.27 4.58 -1.98
CA ARG A 40 -16.82 5.94 -1.84
C ARG A 40 -16.06 6.74 -0.79
N ARG A 41 -16.24 8.06 -0.86
CA ARG A 41 -15.86 8.98 0.21
C ARG A 41 -16.95 8.99 1.29
N GLU A 42 -16.57 9.16 2.56
CA GLU A 42 -17.55 9.30 3.63
C GLU A 42 -18.27 10.66 3.54
N ALA A 43 -19.58 10.66 3.74
CA ALA A 43 -20.39 11.89 3.65
C ALA A 43 -20.16 12.85 4.84
N LYS A 44 -19.83 12.31 6.02
CA LYS A 44 -19.66 13.08 7.26
C LYS A 44 -18.23 13.57 7.44
N ASN A 45 -17.24 12.75 7.14
CA ASN A 45 -15.83 13.13 7.18
C ASN A 45 -15.19 13.05 5.77
N PRO A 46 -14.94 14.19 5.11
CA PRO A 46 -14.27 14.22 3.81
C PRO A 46 -12.86 13.61 3.83
N ASN A 47 -12.22 13.42 4.97
CA ASN A 47 -10.89 12.82 5.03
C ASN A 47 -10.90 11.30 5.07
N ARG A 48 -12.10 10.68 5.12
CA ARG A 48 -12.24 9.23 5.19
C ARG A 48 -12.85 8.63 3.92
N TYR A 49 -12.41 7.43 3.61
CA TYR A 49 -12.86 6.65 2.46
C TYR A 49 -13.32 5.28 2.91
N VAL A 50 -14.31 4.74 2.22
CA VAL A 50 -14.69 3.33 2.31
C VAL A 50 -13.93 2.60 1.24
N VAL A 51 -13.11 1.62 1.65
CA VAL A 51 -12.30 0.79 0.77
C VAL A 51 -12.75 -0.65 0.94
N GLU A 52 -12.90 -1.35 -0.18
CA GLU A 52 -13.08 -2.80 -0.22
C GLU A 52 -11.74 -3.45 -0.52
N TYR A 53 -11.32 -4.41 0.30
CA TYR A 53 -10.08 -5.15 0.10
C TYR A 53 -10.24 -6.17 -1.02
N ASP A 54 -9.17 -6.45 -1.76
CA ASP A 54 -9.22 -7.41 -2.87
C ASP A 54 -9.24 -8.87 -2.42
N GLN A 55 -8.64 -9.16 -1.27
CA GLN A 55 -8.33 -10.52 -0.82
C GLN A 55 -8.68 -10.78 0.66
N LEU A 56 -9.17 -9.77 1.37
CA LEU A 56 -9.65 -9.93 2.75
C LEU A 56 -11.17 -10.04 2.74
N TYR A 57 -11.70 -10.95 3.56
CA TYR A 57 -13.13 -11.26 3.64
C TYR A 57 -13.67 -10.91 5.02
N GLU A 58 -14.97 -10.61 5.11
CA GLU A 58 -15.63 -10.28 6.39
C GLU A 58 -15.64 -11.46 7.37
N ASP A 59 -15.62 -12.69 6.84
CA ASP A 59 -15.63 -13.93 7.60
C ASP A 59 -14.94 -15.08 6.83
N GLU A 60 -14.90 -16.26 7.46
CA GLU A 60 -14.29 -17.47 6.90
C GLU A 60 -15.08 -18.09 5.73
N SER A 61 -16.31 -17.63 5.45
CA SER A 61 -17.10 -18.15 4.33
C SER A 61 -16.53 -17.74 2.98
N GLY A 62 -15.80 -16.62 2.94
CA GLY A 62 -15.23 -16.07 1.71
C GLY A 62 -16.28 -15.50 0.73
N GLU A 63 -17.53 -15.31 1.17
CA GLU A 63 -18.61 -14.83 0.28
C GLU A 63 -18.55 -13.32 0.03
N LYS A 64 -18.03 -12.55 0.99
CA LYS A 64 -18.01 -11.09 0.94
C LYS A 64 -16.67 -10.51 1.35
N LEU A 65 -16.16 -9.62 0.49
CA LEU A 65 -14.93 -8.88 0.74
C LEU A 65 -15.13 -7.88 1.89
N LEU A 66 -14.09 -7.74 2.69
CA LEU A 66 -14.05 -6.82 3.81
C LEU A 66 -14.08 -5.37 3.29
N GLN A 67 -14.96 -4.55 3.89
CA GLN A 67 -14.97 -3.11 3.69
C GLN A 67 -14.63 -2.37 4.97
N GLU A 68 -13.70 -1.42 4.90
CA GLU A 68 -13.31 -0.59 6.03
C GLU A 68 -13.37 0.90 5.71
N THR A 69 -13.62 1.69 6.75
CA THR A 69 -13.62 3.16 6.65
C THR A 69 -12.33 3.72 7.24
N LEU A 70 -11.44 4.17 6.36
CA LEU A 70 -10.06 4.51 6.67
C LEU A 70 -9.79 6.00 6.44
N ASP A 71 -8.83 6.56 7.16
CA ASP A 71 -8.37 7.93 6.92
C ASP A 71 -7.47 7.99 5.67
N TRP A 72 -7.45 9.12 4.96
CA TRP A 72 -6.66 9.31 3.75
C TRP A 72 -5.17 9.02 3.96
N ILE A 73 -4.65 9.20 5.19
CA ILE A 73 -3.25 8.93 5.51
C ILE A 73 -2.90 7.43 5.48
N GLN A 74 -3.90 6.55 5.59
CA GLN A 74 -3.73 5.10 5.53
C GLN A 74 -3.79 4.56 4.10
N LEU A 75 -3.96 5.43 3.10
CA LEU A 75 -4.12 5.05 1.69
C LEU A 75 -2.98 5.60 0.84
N ARG A 76 -2.48 4.78 -0.07
CA ARG A 76 -1.57 5.21 -1.15
C ARG A 76 -2.03 4.67 -2.51
N PRO A 77 -1.67 5.33 -3.62
CA PRO A 77 -1.80 4.71 -4.94
C PRO A 77 -0.92 3.43 -5.01
N PRO A 78 -1.32 2.42 -5.81
CA PRO A 78 -0.48 1.27 -6.08
C PRO A 78 0.86 1.71 -6.68
N PRO A 79 1.95 0.97 -6.41
CA PRO A 79 3.24 1.26 -7.00
C PRO A 79 3.12 1.23 -8.54
N PRO A 80 3.88 2.09 -9.24
CA PRO A 80 3.87 2.09 -10.70
C PRO A 80 4.24 0.70 -11.22
N PRO A 81 3.62 0.23 -12.31
CA PRO A 81 3.95 -1.07 -12.89
C PRO A 81 5.45 -1.14 -13.17
N PRO A 82 6.13 -2.27 -12.86
CA PRO A 82 7.55 -2.40 -13.11
C PRO A 82 7.83 -2.13 -14.59
N GLU A 83 8.84 -1.31 -14.87
CA GLU A 83 9.28 -1.05 -16.24
C GLU A 83 9.62 -2.39 -16.89
N LYS A 84 8.82 -2.84 -17.87
CA LYS A 84 8.89 -4.15 -18.55
C LYS A 84 10.27 -4.51 -19.14
N LYS A 85 11.24 -3.59 -19.10
CA LYS A 85 12.57 -3.68 -19.71
C LYS A 85 13.73 -3.62 -18.73
N LYS A 86 13.52 -3.32 -17.45
CA LYS A 86 14.60 -3.36 -16.46
C LYS A 86 14.49 -4.62 -15.63
N LYS A 87 15.44 -5.53 -15.83
CA LYS A 87 15.83 -6.45 -14.76
C LYS A 87 16.45 -5.57 -13.67
N VAL A 88 15.64 -5.14 -12.71
CA VAL A 88 16.15 -4.43 -11.54
C VAL A 88 17.02 -5.45 -10.81
N GLN A 89 18.31 -5.15 -10.73
CA GLN A 89 19.24 -5.90 -9.90
C GLN A 89 19.36 -5.15 -8.59
N PHE A 90 18.87 -5.78 -7.52
CA PHE A 90 19.05 -5.27 -6.17
C PHE A 90 20.45 -5.56 -5.68
N LYS A 91 20.93 -4.72 -4.77
CA LYS A 91 22.22 -4.86 -4.09
C LYS A 91 22.02 -5.02 -2.59
N PHE A 92 23.02 -5.56 -1.91
CA PHE A 92 23.05 -5.51 -0.45
C PHE A 92 22.80 -4.08 0.07
N GLY A 93 21.85 -3.94 0.98
CA GLY A 93 21.46 -2.67 1.58
C GLY A 93 20.37 -1.90 0.84
N ASP A 94 19.93 -2.35 -0.35
CA ASP A 94 18.78 -1.74 -1.02
C ASP A 94 17.51 -1.94 -0.18
N GLU A 95 16.78 -0.85 0.04
CA GLU A 95 15.46 -0.82 0.68
C GLU A 95 14.41 -1.23 -0.35
N VAL A 96 13.66 -2.30 -0.07
CA VAL A 96 12.69 -2.89 -0.98
C VAL A 96 11.45 -3.38 -0.23
N GLU A 97 10.34 -3.48 -0.95
CA GLU A 97 9.13 -4.15 -0.46
C GLU A 97 9.05 -5.56 -1.08
N ALA A 98 8.88 -6.58 -0.24
CA ALA A 98 8.69 -7.96 -0.67
C ALA A 98 7.23 -8.39 -0.52
N PHE A 99 6.66 -9.03 -1.54
CA PHE A 99 5.31 -9.55 -1.46
C PHE A 99 5.30 -10.90 -0.72
N HIS A 100 4.62 -10.95 0.42
CA HIS A 100 4.48 -12.13 1.26
C HIS A 100 3.16 -12.07 2.03
N SER A 101 2.49 -13.20 2.25
CA SER A 101 1.20 -13.26 2.99
C SER A 101 0.20 -12.18 2.55
N ASP A 102 0.01 -12.08 1.23
CA ASP A 102 -0.95 -11.18 0.58
C ASP A 102 -0.72 -9.67 0.81
N GLY A 103 0.49 -9.29 1.25
CA GLY A 103 0.89 -7.90 1.45
C GLY A 103 2.33 -7.61 1.04
N TRP A 104 2.65 -6.32 0.91
CA TRP A 104 4.01 -5.82 0.67
C TRP A 104 4.68 -5.46 1.99
N TRP A 105 5.87 -6.02 2.24
CA TRP A 105 6.62 -5.85 3.48
C TRP A 105 7.92 -5.11 3.23
N GLU A 106 8.06 -3.93 3.84
CA GLU A 106 9.26 -3.11 3.77
C GLU A 106 10.44 -3.77 4.49
N GLY A 107 11.62 -3.75 3.87
CA GLY A 107 12.85 -4.28 4.45
C GLY A 107 14.07 -4.03 3.57
N ALA A 108 15.19 -4.66 3.94
CA ALA A 108 16.45 -4.54 3.20
C ALA A 108 16.92 -5.87 2.61
N ILE A 109 17.61 -5.77 1.48
CA ILE A 109 18.38 -6.88 0.93
C ILE A 109 19.62 -7.13 1.77
N THR A 110 19.79 -8.39 2.22
CA THR A 110 20.92 -8.81 3.07
C THR A 110 21.83 -9.83 2.42
N ALA A 111 21.45 -10.39 1.28
CA ALA A 111 22.33 -11.22 0.45
C ALA A 111 21.86 -11.26 -1.00
N GLU A 112 22.83 -11.33 -1.92
CA GLU A 112 22.62 -11.53 -3.35
C GLU A 112 22.99 -12.95 -3.73
N HIS A 113 22.11 -13.64 -4.47
CA HIS A 113 22.34 -15.00 -4.96
C HIS A 113 22.32 -15.05 -6.48
N THR A 114 22.83 -16.15 -7.03
CA THR A 114 22.77 -16.39 -8.48
C THR A 114 21.33 -16.51 -8.98
N GLY A 115 21.08 -16.02 -10.18
CA GLY A 115 19.77 -16.11 -10.83
C GLY A 115 18.72 -15.07 -10.39
N GLY A 116 19.14 -13.95 -9.77
CA GLY A 116 18.23 -12.86 -9.40
C GLY A 116 17.40 -13.17 -8.15
N LYS A 117 17.94 -13.98 -7.24
CA LYS A 117 17.36 -14.27 -5.94
C LYS A 117 18.08 -13.46 -4.86
N TYR A 118 17.33 -13.03 -3.86
CA TYR A 118 17.83 -12.15 -2.81
C TYR A 118 17.27 -12.59 -1.45
N ASN A 119 18.04 -12.40 -0.38
CA ASN A 119 17.51 -12.47 0.97
C ASN A 119 16.98 -11.10 1.37
N HIS A 120 15.73 -11.05 1.85
CA HIS A 120 15.08 -9.87 2.40
C HIS A 120 14.83 -10.08 3.89
N ILE A 121 15.10 -9.06 4.69
CA ILE A 121 14.69 -9.02 6.11
C ILE A 121 13.73 -7.85 6.27
N PRO A 122 12.48 -8.09 6.70
CA PRO A 122 11.51 -7.02 6.93
C PRO A 122 11.93 -6.15 8.13
N TYR A 123 11.65 -4.85 8.09
CA TYR A 123 11.97 -3.92 9.18
C TYR A 123 11.07 -4.08 10.43
N LYS A 124 10.09 -4.98 10.39
CA LYS A 124 9.20 -5.29 11.52
C LYS A 124 8.92 -6.79 11.63
N THR A 125 9.43 -7.38 12.71
CA THR A 125 8.94 -8.63 13.32
C THR A 125 8.92 -8.37 14.83
N TYR A 126 7.74 -8.34 15.44
CA TYR A 126 7.60 -8.46 16.90
C TYR A 126 7.15 -9.87 17.24
#